data_AF-A0A7S0Y2F1-F1
#
_entry.id   AF-A0A7S0Y2F1-F1
#
_cell.length_a   1.000
_cell.length_b   1.000
_cell.length_c   1.000
_cell.angle_alpha   90.00
_cell.angle_beta   90.00
_cell.angle_gamma   90.00
#
_symmetry.space_group_name_H-M   'P 1'
#
loop_
_entity.id
_entity.type
_entity.pdbx_description
1 polymer ?
#
loop_
_entity_poly.entity_id
_entity_poly.type
_entity_poly.pdbx_seq_one_letter_code
_entity_poly.pdbx_strand_id
1 'polypeptide(L)'
;MNTPGAGPGEAEAPGGDLTPVRRLQYASAEAARCAVRAGERFRTKLEYAWRSSAGSPNRIPVAIGAALLSVFIARKAGRKAVQGVSTLVATAYPCYLSFKSMSESDDTLRRRIVMYWVVYAMLRNIEAWFDGILSFIPNYSLAKLAFIVWLQRGGAPIVYALGVHPVLAANEGRIDTAIATASSQAEMAGKEWGALREGISQKLRRMVQEQDWARGTV
;
A
#
# COMPACT_ATOMS: atom_id res chain seq x y z
N MET A 1 62.52 -19.00 37.70
CA MET A 1 61.44 -19.89 37.22
C MET A 1 60.31 -19.81 38.21
N ASN A 2 59.25 -19.07 37.87
CA ASN A 2 58.03 -18.91 38.66
C ASN A 2 56.90 -18.65 37.67
N THR A 3 55.89 -19.52 37.62
CA THR A 3 54.60 -19.28 38.27
C THR A 3 53.74 -20.56 38.27
N PRO A 4 52.83 -20.70 39.26
CA PRO A 4 52.04 -21.90 39.54
C PRO A 4 50.59 -21.77 39.00
N GLY A 5 49.83 -22.87 38.98
CA GLY A 5 48.38 -22.79 38.71
C GLY A 5 47.70 -24.12 38.40
N ALA A 6 47.38 -24.86 39.46
CA ALA A 6 46.28 -25.84 39.60
C ALA A 6 45.61 -26.36 38.31
N GLY A 7 45.96 -27.58 37.92
CA GLY A 7 45.11 -28.40 37.07
C GLY A 7 43.79 -28.74 37.79
N PRO A 8 42.65 -28.86 37.09
CA PRO A 8 41.39 -29.24 37.70
C PRO A 8 41.53 -30.66 38.22
N GLY A 9 41.34 -30.82 39.53
CA GLY A 9 41.54 -32.08 40.25
C GLY A 9 40.81 -33.24 39.58
N GLU A 10 41.60 -34.21 39.10
CA GLU A 10 41.16 -35.59 38.97
C GLU A 10 40.73 -36.03 40.37
N ALA A 11 39.41 -36.14 40.56
CA ALA A 11 38.84 -36.68 41.78
C ALA A 11 39.25 -38.16 41.86
N GLU A 12 40.33 -38.43 42.59
CA GLU A 12 40.73 -39.75 43.02
C GLU A 12 39.50 -40.44 43.64
N ALA A 13 39.02 -41.52 43.01
CA ALA A 13 37.86 -42.25 43.50
C ALA A 13 38.22 -42.86 44.87
N PRO A 14 37.42 -42.63 45.94
CA PRO A 14 37.79 -43.11 47.26
C PRO A 14 37.84 -44.64 47.28
N GLY A 15 39.06 -45.19 47.36
CA GLY A 15 39.39 -46.61 47.35
C GLY A 15 39.09 -47.33 48.67
N GLY A 16 37.88 -47.14 49.21
CA GLY A 16 37.37 -47.84 50.38
C GLY A 16 35.88 -48.11 50.21
N ASP A 17 35.43 -49.30 50.60
CA ASP A 17 34.06 -49.82 50.36
C ASP A 17 32.97 -48.79 50.68
N LEU A 18 32.46 -48.14 49.62
CA LEU A 18 31.46 -47.09 49.73
C LEU A 18 30.10 -47.75 49.96
N THR A 19 29.47 -47.36 51.07
CA THR A 19 28.08 -47.72 51.38
C THR A 19 27.17 -47.55 50.15
N PRO A 20 26.15 -48.43 49.95
CA PRO A 20 25.29 -48.41 48.76
C PRO A 20 24.71 -47.03 48.45
N VAL A 21 24.39 -46.25 49.48
CA VAL A 21 23.84 -44.90 49.38
C VAL A 21 24.84 -43.91 48.77
N ARG A 22 26.13 -43.97 49.14
CA ARG A 22 27.15 -43.08 48.58
C ARG A 22 27.42 -43.39 47.10
N ARG A 23 27.37 -44.66 46.69
CA ARG A 23 27.54 -45.03 45.26
C ARG A 23 26.48 -44.43 44.37
N LEU A 24 25.22 -44.39 44.81
CA LEU A 24 24.13 -43.74 44.06
C LEU A 24 24.32 -42.22 43.96
N GLN A 25 24.81 -41.58 45.02
CA GLN A 25 25.10 -40.14 45.00
C GLN A 25 26.22 -39.80 44.00
N TYR A 26 27.32 -40.55 43.98
CA TYR A 26 28.39 -40.35 43.01
C TYR A 26 27.95 -40.63 41.56
N ALA A 27 27.21 -41.72 41.32
CA ALA A 27 26.69 -42.05 39.99
C ALA A 27 25.71 -40.98 39.47
N SER A 28 24.85 -40.43 40.33
CA SER A 28 23.94 -39.33 39.96
C SER A 28 24.69 -38.03 39.66
N ALA A 29 25.78 -37.77 40.39
CA ALA A 29 26.64 -36.60 40.15
C ALA A 29 27.40 -36.71 38.82
N GLU A 30 27.82 -37.91 38.43
CA GLU A 30 28.44 -38.16 37.11
C GLU A 30 27.43 -38.07 35.96
N ALA A 31 26.23 -38.60 36.14
CA ALA A 31 25.15 -38.45 35.18
C ALA A 31 24.80 -36.97 34.96
N ALA A 32 24.75 -36.18 36.03
CA ALA A 32 24.57 -34.73 35.96
C ALA A 32 25.74 -34.05 35.19
N ARG A 33 26.99 -34.41 35.48
CA ARG A 33 28.16 -33.89 34.73
C ARG A 33 28.17 -34.28 33.26
N CYS A 34 27.68 -35.47 32.90
CA CYS A 34 27.54 -35.91 31.51
C CYS A 34 26.43 -35.15 30.78
N ALA A 35 25.28 -34.93 31.43
CA ALA A 35 24.19 -34.13 30.87
C ALA A 35 24.62 -32.68 30.60
N VAL A 36 25.39 -32.08 31.53
CA VAL A 36 25.96 -30.73 31.36
C VAL A 36 26.91 -30.68 30.16
N ARG A 37 27.85 -31.63 30.02
CA ARG A 37 28.76 -31.71 28.87
C ARG A 37 28.06 -31.95 27.53
N ALA A 38 26.99 -32.76 27.52
CA ALA A 38 26.17 -32.95 26.33
C ALA A 38 25.46 -31.65 25.93
N GLY A 39 24.94 -30.90 26.91
CA GLY A 39 24.39 -29.57 26.73
C GLY A 39 25.40 -28.58 26.15
N GLU A 40 26.64 -28.57 26.63
CA GLU A 40 27.70 -27.69 26.12
C GLU A 40 28.06 -27.99 24.66
N ARG A 41 28.17 -29.28 24.28
CA ARG A 41 28.40 -29.68 22.87
C ARG A 41 27.25 -29.27 21.94
N PHE A 42 26.03 -29.34 22.44
CA PHE A 42 24.87 -28.85 21.71
C PHE A 42 24.89 -27.32 21.59
N ARG A 43 25.26 -26.63 22.67
CA ARG A 43 25.42 -25.17 22.72
C ARG A 43 26.45 -24.68 21.69
N THR A 44 27.60 -25.34 21.58
CA THR A 44 28.63 -24.97 20.60
C THR A 44 28.21 -25.25 19.16
N LYS A 45 27.47 -26.34 18.91
CA LYS A 45 26.86 -26.59 17.60
C LYS A 45 25.81 -25.54 17.24
N LEU A 46 24.98 -25.14 18.21
CA LEU A 46 24.03 -24.04 18.03
C LEU A 46 24.73 -22.72 17.78
N GLU A 47 25.81 -22.41 18.49
CA GLU A 47 26.61 -21.20 18.28
C GLU A 47 27.29 -21.19 16.90
N TYR A 48 27.78 -22.35 16.44
CA TYR A 48 28.32 -22.50 15.09
C TYR A 48 27.23 -22.35 14.01
N ALA A 49 26.08 -23.01 14.20
CA ALA A 49 24.94 -22.88 13.30
C ALA A 49 24.41 -21.44 13.25
N TRP A 50 24.31 -20.78 14.40
CA TRP A 50 23.91 -19.38 14.51
C TRP A 50 24.94 -18.47 13.82
N ARG A 51 26.25 -18.68 14.03
CA ARG A 51 27.33 -17.97 13.31
C ARG A 51 27.29 -18.19 11.80
N SER A 52 26.96 -19.40 11.35
CA SER A 52 26.85 -19.71 9.92
C SER A 52 25.64 -19.01 9.28
N SER A 53 24.54 -18.82 10.03
CA SER A 53 23.39 -18.01 9.60
C SER A 53 23.64 -16.49 9.74
N ALA A 54 24.56 -16.09 10.62
CA ALA A 54 24.98 -14.70 10.87
C ALA A 54 26.12 -14.24 9.94
N GLY A 55 26.33 -14.90 8.80
CA GLY A 55 27.20 -14.42 7.74
C GLY A 55 26.59 -13.19 7.05
N SER A 56 26.92 -12.00 7.56
CA SER A 56 26.41 -10.64 7.27
C SER A 56 25.37 -10.17 8.32
N PRO A 57 25.76 -9.26 9.24
CA PRO A 57 24.86 -8.59 10.19
C PRO A 57 23.62 -7.94 9.56
N ASN A 58 23.64 -7.71 8.24
CA ASN A 58 22.58 -7.04 7.51
C ASN A 58 21.57 -8.00 6.84
N ARG A 59 21.82 -9.31 6.78
CA ARG A 59 20.96 -10.25 6.03
C ARG A 59 19.66 -10.62 6.73
N ILE A 60 19.69 -10.86 8.04
CA ILE A 60 18.50 -11.20 8.84
C ILE A 60 17.46 -10.06 8.85
N PRO A 61 17.81 -8.79 9.15
CA PRO A 61 16.84 -7.70 9.10
C PRO A 61 16.34 -7.42 7.68
N VAL A 62 17.18 -7.61 6.65
CA VAL A 62 16.75 -7.46 5.24
C VAL A 62 15.76 -8.54 4.82
N ALA A 63 15.96 -9.80 5.23
CA ALA A 63 15.06 -10.89 4.92
C ALA A 63 13.70 -10.73 5.63
N ILE A 64 13.70 -10.32 6.90
CA ILE A 64 12.47 -10.02 7.64
C ILE A 64 11.77 -8.81 7.01
N GLY A 65 12.51 -7.75 6.69
CA GLY A 65 11.98 -6.57 6.01
C GLY A 65 11.35 -6.92 4.64
N ALA A 66 12.00 -7.78 3.86
CA ALA A 66 11.49 -8.25 2.57
C ALA A 66 10.23 -9.12 2.73
N ALA A 67 10.16 -9.97 3.75
CA ALA A 67 8.98 -10.79 4.05
C ALA A 67 7.79 -9.93 4.56
N LEU A 68 8.05 -8.93 5.41
CA LEU A 68 7.02 -7.99 5.85
C LEU A 68 6.53 -7.12 4.69
N LEU A 69 7.45 -6.67 3.82
CA LEU A 69 7.12 -5.91 2.64
C LEU A 69 6.30 -6.74 1.64
N SER A 70 6.63 -8.01 1.44
CA SER A 70 5.89 -8.90 0.54
C SER A 70 4.47 -9.16 1.05
N VAL A 71 4.29 -9.39 2.35
CA VAL A 71 2.98 -9.49 3.00
C VAL A 71 2.20 -8.17 2.89
N PHE A 72 2.86 -7.03 3.08
CA PHE A 72 2.25 -5.71 2.95
C PHE A 72 1.77 -5.41 1.52
N ILE A 73 2.59 -5.76 0.52
CA ILE A 73 2.25 -5.61 -0.90
C ILE A 73 1.09 -6.54 -1.26
N ALA A 74 1.13 -7.82 -0.86
CA ALA A 74 0.05 -8.76 -1.11
C ALA A 74 -1.28 -8.28 -0.49
N ARG A 75 -1.23 -7.75 0.73
CA ARG A 75 -2.41 -7.18 1.41
C ARG A 75 -2.89 -5.87 0.78
N LYS A 76 -2.03 -5.08 0.12
CA LYS A 76 -2.45 -3.94 -0.71
C LYS A 76 -3.08 -4.39 -2.03
N ALA A 77 -2.51 -5.38 -2.71
CA ALA A 77 -3.01 -5.91 -3.98
C ALA A 77 -4.43 -6.49 -3.82
N GLY A 78 -4.68 -7.28 -2.78
CA GLY A 78 -6.02 -7.82 -2.50
C GLY A 78 -7.07 -6.73 -2.27
N ARG A 79 -6.72 -5.63 -1.59
CA ARG A 79 -7.63 -4.49 -1.41
C ARG A 79 -7.94 -3.76 -2.70
N LYS A 80 -6.96 -3.60 -3.60
CA LYS A 80 -7.15 -2.97 -4.91
C LYS A 80 -8.08 -3.77 -5.82
N ALA A 81 -8.02 -5.11 -5.77
CA ALA A 81 -8.94 -5.97 -6.51
C ALA A 81 -10.41 -5.76 -6.07
N VAL A 82 -10.67 -5.76 -4.75
CA VAL A 82 -12.01 -5.51 -4.20
C VAL A 82 -12.50 -4.09 -4.53
N GLN A 83 -11.61 -3.09 -4.48
CA GLN A 83 -11.93 -1.72 -4.91
C GLN A 83 -12.30 -1.66 -6.40
N GLY A 84 -11.61 -2.41 -7.26
CA GLY A 84 -11.94 -2.52 -8.68
C GLY A 84 -13.34 -3.04 -8.91
N VAL A 85 -13.70 -4.17 -8.27
CA VAL A 85 -15.05 -4.75 -8.36
C VAL A 85 -16.10 -3.78 -7.83
N SER A 86 -15.87 -3.16 -6.67
CA SER A 86 -16.79 -2.17 -6.10
C SER A 86 -16.99 -0.97 -7.02
N THR A 87 -15.94 -0.52 -7.70
CA THR A 87 -16.02 0.60 -8.65
C THR A 87 -16.86 0.22 -9.86
N LEU A 88 -16.68 -0.98 -10.40
CA LEU A 88 -17.50 -1.48 -11.50
C LEU A 88 -18.98 -1.59 -11.10
N VAL A 89 -19.28 -2.11 -9.91
CA VAL A 89 -20.66 -2.16 -9.39
C VAL A 89 -21.24 -0.75 -9.18
N ALA A 90 -20.40 0.18 -8.72
CA ALA A 90 -20.79 1.57 -8.51
C ALA A 90 -21.06 2.33 -9.81
N THR A 91 -20.47 1.93 -10.95
CA THR A 91 -20.60 2.67 -12.21
C THR A 91 -21.46 1.96 -13.24
N ALA A 92 -21.42 0.63 -13.34
CA ALA A 92 -22.10 -0.12 -14.39
C ALA A 92 -23.63 0.00 -14.32
N TYR A 93 -24.20 -0.16 -13.12
CA TYR A 93 -25.65 -0.06 -12.93
C TYR A 93 -26.20 1.37 -13.21
N PRO A 94 -25.67 2.44 -12.61
CA PRO A 94 -26.12 3.80 -12.92
C PRO A 94 -25.77 4.25 -14.34
N CYS A 95 -24.76 3.67 -14.99
CA CYS A 95 -24.50 3.89 -16.41
C CYS A 95 -25.66 3.38 -17.27
N TYR A 96 -26.13 2.16 -17.02
CA TYR A 96 -27.32 1.64 -17.69
C TYR A 96 -28.57 2.47 -17.38
N LEU A 97 -28.77 2.87 -16.13
CA LEU A 97 -29.88 3.76 -15.77
C LEU A 97 -29.77 5.13 -16.46
N SER A 98 -28.56 5.66 -16.65
CA SER A 98 -28.33 6.92 -17.37
C SER A 98 -28.77 6.79 -18.83
N PHE A 99 -28.37 5.69 -19.50
CA PHE A 99 -28.84 5.37 -20.86
C PHE A 99 -30.37 5.28 -20.91
N LYS A 100 -30.96 4.54 -19.97
CA LYS A 100 -32.42 4.40 -19.88
C LYS A 100 -33.12 5.74 -19.66
N SER A 101 -32.57 6.62 -18.82
CA SER A 101 -33.14 7.94 -18.51
C SER A 101 -33.08 8.95 -19.65
N MET A 102 -32.25 8.71 -20.66
CA MET A 102 -32.22 9.53 -21.88
C MET A 102 -33.34 9.15 -22.84
N SER A 103 -33.72 7.88 -22.86
CA SER A 103 -34.81 7.36 -23.70
C SER A 103 -36.19 7.56 -23.08
N GLU A 104 -36.26 7.68 -21.75
CA GLU A 104 -37.50 7.84 -21.00
C GLU A 104 -37.80 9.31 -20.68
N SER A 105 -39.09 9.66 -20.62
CA SER A 105 -39.57 11.00 -20.23
C SER A 105 -39.59 11.23 -18.72
N ASP A 106 -39.12 10.27 -17.92
CA ASP A 106 -39.14 10.34 -16.46
C ASP A 106 -38.04 11.26 -15.91
N ASP A 107 -38.43 12.48 -15.57
CA ASP A 107 -37.56 13.48 -14.96
C ASP A 107 -37.08 13.10 -13.55
N THR A 108 -37.85 12.28 -12.82
CA THR A 108 -37.48 11.87 -11.45
C THR A 108 -36.30 10.90 -11.46
N LEU A 109 -36.30 9.95 -12.40
CA LEU A 109 -35.19 9.03 -12.63
C LEU A 109 -33.92 9.78 -13.03
N ARG A 110 -34.04 10.72 -13.97
CA ARG A 110 -32.93 11.55 -14.45
C ARG A 110 -32.27 12.32 -13.30
N ARG A 111 -33.07 13.05 -12.51
CA ARG A 111 -32.56 13.81 -11.35
C ARG A 111 -31.90 12.91 -10.32
N ARG A 112 -32.51 11.77 -9.99
CA ARG A 112 -31.95 10.81 -9.02
C ARG A 112 -30.59 10.27 -9.46
N ILE A 113 -30.40 9.97 -10.74
CA ILE A 113 -29.12 9.49 -11.27
C ILE A 113 -28.05 10.57 -11.16
N VAL A 114 -28.36 11.82 -11.51
CA VAL A 114 -27.42 12.95 -11.38
C VAL A 114 -27.07 13.19 -9.91
N MET A 115 -28.05 13.17 -9.00
CA MET A 115 -27.79 13.27 -7.55
C MET A 115 -26.88 12.14 -7.06
N TYR A 116 -27.09 10.92 -7.55
CA TYR A 116 -26.21 9.79 -7.26
C TYR A 116 -24.77 10.06 -7.72
N TRP A 117 -24.57 10.55 -8.95
CA TRP A 117 -23.24 10.86 -9.48
C TRP A 117 -22.51 11.92 -8.65
N VAL A 118 -23.22 12.96 -8.21
CA VAL A 118 -22.64 14.01 -7.36
C VAL A 118 -22.21 13.44 -6.00
N VAL A 119 -23.08 12.68 -5.32
CA VAL A 119 -22.76 12.06 -4.02
C VAL A 119 -21.63 11.05 -4.17
N TYR A 120 -21.63 10.26 -5.25
CA TYR A 120 -20.57 9.29 -5.54
C TYR A 120 -19.22 9.99 -5.77
N ALA A 121 -19.19 11.10 -6.50
CA ALA A 121 -17.97 11.89 -6.71
C ALA A 121 -17.42 12.46 -5.39
N MET A 122 -18.28 12.98 -4.51
CA MET A 122 -17.85 13.43 -3.18
C MET A 122 -17.29 12.29 -2.34
N LEU A 123 -17.97 11.12 -2.32
CA LEU A 123 -17.49 9.94 -1.61
C LEU A 123 -16.13 9.46 -2.15
N ARG A 124 -15.93 9.51 -3.47
CA ARG A 124 -14.67 9.16 -4.14
C ARG A 124 -13.53 10.10 -3.71
N ASN A 125 -13.81 11.40 -3.63
CA ASN A 125 -12.85 12.39 -3.16
C ASN A 125 -12.52 12.14 -1.68
N ILE A 126 -13.52 12.08 -0.80
CA ILE A 126 -13.33 11.79 0.63
C ILE A 126 -12.48 10.51 0.81
N GLU A 127 -12.82 9.44 0.11
CA GLU A 127 -12.03 8.19 0.15
C GLU A 127 -10.57 8.40 -0.24
N ALA A 128 -10.28 9.19 -1.27
CA ALA A 128 -8.91 9.47 -1.69
C ALA A 128 -8.11 10.25 -0.60
N TRP A 129 -8.77 11.17 0.10
CA TRP A 129 -8.16 11.94 1.19
C TRP A 129 -7.95 11.10 2.45
N PHE A 130 -8.87 10.17 2.73
CA PHE A 130 -8.82 9.33 3.93
C PHE A 130 -8.24 7.93 3.70
N ASP A 131 -7.71 7.60 2.51
CA ASP A 131 -7.16 6.26 2.20
C ASP A 131 -6.10 5.81 3.21
N GLY A 132 -5.30 6.75 3.72
CA GLY A 132 -4.33 6.49 4.80
C GLY A 132 -4.97 6.05 6.12
N ILE A 133 -6.00 6.75 6.57
CA ILE A 133 -6.70 6.47 7.85
C ILE A 133 -7.58 5.22 7.73
N LEU A 134 -8.28 5.08 6.61
CA LEU A 134 -9.18 3.95 6.32
C LEU A 134 -8.41 2.64 6.15
N SER A 135 -7.11 2.71 5.85
CA SER A 135 -6.25 1.52 5.75
C SER A 135 -6.07 0.75 7.06
N PHE A 136 -6.35 1.40 8.20
CA PHE A 136 -6.26 0.82 9.54
C PHE A 136 -7.51 0.00 9.92
N ILE A 137 -8.67 0.25 9.29
CA ILE A 137 -9.94 -0.40 9.65
C ILE A 137 -10.18 -1.64 8.76
N PRO A 138 -10.07 -2.86 9.30
CA PRO A 138 -10.47 -4.07 8.57
C PRO A 138 -12.01 -4.05 8.42
N ASN A 139 -12.52 -4.23 7.19
CA ASN A 139 -13.95 -4.23 6.79
C ASN A 139 -14.56 -2.92 6.25
N TYR A 140 -13.81 -1.83 6.17
CA TYR A 140 -14.34 -0.58 5.57
C TYR A 140 -14.83 -0.77 4.11
N SER A 141 -14.12 -1.57 3.30
CA SER A 141 -14.49 -1.81 1.90
C SER A 141 -15.89 -2.42 1.73
N LEU A 142 -16.35 -3.22 2.69
CA LEU A 142 -17.69 -3.83 2.66
C LEU A 142 -18.77 -2.83 3.06
N ALA A 143 -18.52 -2.03 4.10
CA ALA A 143 -19.40 -0.95 4.51
C ALA A 143 -19.59 0.08 3.38
N LYS A 144 -18.50 0.43 2.67
CA LYS A 144 -18.54 1.29 1.49
C LYS A 144 -19.42 0.68 0.39
N LEU A 145 -19.26 -0.61 0.09
CA LEU A 145 -20.07 -1.27 -0.93
C LEU A 145 -21.56 -1.25 -0.56
N ALA A 146 -21.90 -1.56 0.70
CA ALA A 146 -23.26 -1.50 1.20
C ALA A 146 -23.85 -0.08 1.09
N PHE A 147 -23.05 0.94 1.43
CA PHE A 147 -23.43 2.34 1.30
C PHE A 147 -23.72 2.72 -0.16
N ILE A 148 -22.87 2.32 -1.10
CA ILE A 148 -23.08 2.57 -2.53
C ILE A 148 -24.35 1.89 -3.04
N VAL A 149 -24.60 0.63 -2.66
CA VAL A 149 -25.82 -0.10 -3.04
C VAL A 149 -27.07 0.61 -2.48
N TRP A 150 -27.00 1.12 -1.25
CA TRP A 150 -28.08 1.90 -0.66
C TRP A 150 -28.34 3.21 -1.41
N LEU A 151 -27.29 3.94 -1.81
CA LEU A 151 -27.42 5.15 -2.63
C LEU A 151 -28.15 4.84 -3.95
N GLN A 152 -27.80 3.72 -4.60
CA GLN A 152 -28.45 3.29 -5.84
C GLN A 152 -29.93 2.97 -5.66
N ARG A 153 -30.37 2.47 -4.50
CA ARG A 153 -31.77 2.07 -4.23
C ARG A 153 -32.70 3.20 -3.78
N GLY A 154 -32.17 4.38 -3.46
CA GLY A 154 -32.98 5.53 -3.08
C GLY A 154 -32.33 6.46 -2.05
N GLY A 155 -31.11 6.16 -1.59
CA GLY A 155 -30.40 7.02 -0.63
C GLY A 155 -29.84 8.32 -1.23
N ALA A 156 -29.61 8.36 -2.54
CA ALA A 156 -28.96 9.52 -3.18
C ALA A 156 -29.71 10.86 -3.00
N PRO A 157 -31.05 10.95 -3.20
CA PRO A 157 -31.77 12.20 -2.96
C PRO A 157 -31.73 12.68 -1.51
N ILE A 158 -31.70 11.74 -0.54
CA ILE A 158 -31.66 12.05 0.90
C ILE A 158 -30.33 12.72 1.24
N VAL A 159 -29.21 12.11 0.84
CA VAL A 159 -27.86 12.64 1.09
C VAL A 159 -27.66 13.96 0.35
N TYR A 160 -28.17 14.06 -0.87
CA TYR A 160 -28.09 15.27 -1.67
C TYR A 160 -28.82 16.44 -0.99
N ALA A 161 -30.07 16.22 -0.55
CA ALA A 161 -30.86 17.26 0.12
C ALA A 161 -30.24 17.70 1.45
N LEU A 162 -29.69 16.77 2.23
CA LEU A 162 -29.21 17.05 3.58
C LEU A 162 -27.87 17.79 3.62
N GLY A 163 -26.94 17.46 2.71
CA GLY A 163 -25.58 17.99 2.77
C GLY A 163 -25.13 18.73 1.53
N VAL A 164 -25.41 18.17 0.34
CA VAL A 164 -24.81 18.65 -0.90
C VAL A 164 -25.49 19.91 -1.41
N HIS A 165 -26.82 19.90 -1.47
CA HIS A 165 -27.63 21.00 -1.98
C HIS A 165 -27.34 22.35 -1.31
N PRO A 166 -27.34 22.49 0.04
CA PRO A 166 -27.10 23.79 0.65
C PRO A 166 -25.68 24.32 0.37
N VAL A 167 -24.69 23.44 0.29
CA VAL A 167 -23.30 23.82 0.01
C VAL A 167 -23.13 24.24 -1.45
N LEU A 168 -23.74 23.51 -2.39
CA LEU A 168 -23.64 23.83 -3.82
C LEU A 168 -24.42 25.11 -4.15
N ALA A 169 -25.66 25.23 -3.68
CA ALA A 169 -26.49 26.41 -3.96
C ALA A 169 -25.87 27.70 -3.43
N ALA A 170 -25.23 27.66 -2.25
CA ALA A 170 -24.55 28.83 -1.69
C ALA A 170 -23.28 29.25 -2.47
N ASN A 171 -22.69 28.34 -3.24
CA ASN A 171 -21.41 28.58 -3.92
C ASN A 171 -21.52 28.56 -5.45
N GLU A 172 -22.69 28.31 -6.03
CA GLU A 172 -22.92 28.16 -7.47
C GLU A 172 -22.32 29.32 -8.26
N GLY A 173 -22.69 30.57 -7.95
CA GLY A 173 -22.15 31.73 -8.67
C GLY A 173 -20.63 31.91 -8.55
N ARG A 174 -20.02 31.49 -7.42
CA ARG A 174 -18.56 31.51 -7.26
C ARG A 174 -17.90 30.44 -8.12
N ILE A 175 -18.50 29.25 -8.18
CA ILE A 175 -18.03 28.12 -8.99
C ILE A 175 -18.13 28.49 -10.46
N ASP A 176 -19.24 29.07 -10.92
CA ASP A 176 -19.44 29.48 -12.31
C ASP A 176 -18.40 30.52 -12.74
N THR A 177 -18.16 31.53 -11.89
CA THR A 177 -17.14 32.55 -12.15
C THR A 177 -15.73 31.95 -12.19
N ALA A 178 -15.42 31.02 -11.28
CA ALA A 178 -14.13 30.34 -11.25
C ALA A 178 -13.93 29.46 -12.50
N ILE A 179 -14.96 28.73 -12.93
CA ILE A 179 -14.92 27.91 -14.15
C ILE A 179 -14.74 28.81 -15.38
N ALA A 180 -15.51 29.89 -15.50
CA ALA A 180 -15.39 30.82 -16.63
C ALA A 180 -13.98 31.44 -16.71
N THR A 181 -13.42 31.82 -15.55
CA THR A 181 -12.06 32.34 -15.47
C THR A 181 -11.04 31.28 -15.88
N ALA A 182 -11.14 30.05 -15.35
CA ALA A 182 -10.24 28.95 -15.70
C ALA A 182 -10.32 28.57 -17.19
N SER A 183 -11.53 28.53 -17.77
CA SER A 183 -11.75 28.26 -19.19
C SER A 183 -11.11 29.33 -20.07
N SER A 184 -11.30 30.61 -19.74
CA SER A 184 -10.67 31.71 -20.49
C SER A 184 -9.14 31.65 -20.44
N GLN A 185 -8.55 31.32 -19.29
CA GLN A 185 -7.11 31.15 -19.13
C GLN A 185 -6.58 29.94 -19.93
N ALA A 186 -7.32 28.83 -19.91
CA ALA A 186 -6.99 27.63 -20.68
C ALA A 186 -7.05 27.90 -22.19
N GLU A 187 -8.04 28.66 -22.68
CA GLU A 187 -8.14 29.06 -24.08
C GLU A 187 -6.99 29.96 -24.52
N MET A 188 -6.62 30.94 -23.68
CA MET A 188 -5.51 31.85 -23.97
C MET A 188 -4.18 31.09 -24.02
N ALA A 189 -3.93 30.21 -23.04
CA ALA A 189 -2.75 29.34 -23.05
C ALA A 189 -2.74 28.43 -24.28
N GLY A 190 -3.89 27.84 -24.65
CA GLY A 190 -4.02 27.01 -25.84
C GLY A 190 -3.68 27.75 -27.14
N LYS A 191 -4.14 29.00 -27.28
CA LYS A 191 -3.82 29.87 -28.43
C LYS A 191 -2.34 30.24 -28.49
N GLU A 192 -1.75 30.59 -27.34
CA GLU A 192 -0.32 30.91 -27.24
C GLU A 192 0.56 29.71 -27.61
N TRP A 193 0.28 28.53 -27.05
CA TRP A 193 0.96 27.28 -27.40
C TRP A 193 0.79 26.92 -28.87
N GLY A 194 -0.40 27.13 -29.44
CA GLY A 194 -0.67 26.94 -30.87
C GLY A 194 0.17 27.87 -31.74
N ALA A 195 0.20 29.17 -31.42
CA ALA A 195 0.99 30.17 -32.15
C ALA A 195 2.50 29.89 -32.06
N LEU A 196 2.98 29.51 -30.88
CA LEU A 196 4.38 29.11 -30.68
C LEU A 196 4.75 27.89 -31.54
N ARG A 197 3.89 26.86 -31.55
CA ARG A 197 4.10 25.65 -32.36
C ARG A 197 4.21 25.97 -33.85
N GLU A 198 3.34 26.84 -34.37
CA GLU A 198 3.40 27.27 -35.76
C GLU A 198 4.65 28.11 -36.06
N GLY A 199 5.04 29.01 -35.17
CA GLY A 199 6.28 29.78 -35.30
C GLY A 199 7.53 28.90 -35.35
N ILE A 200 7.62 27.89 -34.47
CA ILE A 200 8.70 26.90 -34.48
C ILE A 200 8.67 26.09 -35.78
N SER A 201 7.49 25.64 -36.22
CA SER A 201 7.34 24.89 -37.48
C SER A 201 7.81 25.70 -38.69
N GLN A 202 7.46 26.99 -38.76
CA GLN A 202 7.93 27.89 -39.82
C GLN A 202 9.45 28.08 -39.76
N LYS A 203 10.02 28.28 -38.57
CA LYS A 203 11.47 28.45 -38.42
C LYS A 203 12.23 27.18 -38.80
N LEU A 204 11.75 26.01 -38.37
CA LEU A 204 12.29 24.72 -38.77
C LEU A 204 12.25 24.53 -40.29
N ARG A 205 11.11 24.84 -40.94
CA ARG A 205 11.01 24.79 -42.41
C ARG A 205 12.04 25.67 -43.10
N ARG A 206 12.25 26.90 -42.62
CA ARG A 206 13.28 27.80 -43.17
C ARG A 206 14.69 27.24 -42.98
N MET A 207 15.04 26.75 -41.78
CA MET A 207 16.35 26.16 -41.52
C MET A 207 16.62 24.93 -42.37
N VAL A 208 15.63 24.07 -42.57
CA VAL A 208 15.75 22.90 -43.45
C VAL A 208 16.01 23.34 -44.90
N GLN A 209 15.25 24.31 -45.40
CA GLN A 209 15.40 24.81 -46.76
C GLN A 209 16.77 25.49 -46.99
N GLU A 210 17.28 26.24 -46.01
CA GLU A 210 18.64 26.83 -46.05
C GLU A 210 19.74 25.77 -46.06
N GLN A 211 19.59 24.70 -45.27
CA GLN A 211 20.53 23.57 -45.22
C GLN A 211 20.54 22.76 -46.53
N ASP A 212 19.38 22.62 -47.17
CA ASP A 212 19.27 21.93 -48.45
C ASP A 212 19.88 22.76 -49.59
N TRP A 213 19.69 24.08 -49.58
CA TRP A 213 20.40 24.99 -50.49
C TRP A 213 21.92 24.91 -50.33
N ALA A 214 22.43 24.88 -49.09
CA ALA A 214 23.86 24.79 -48.81
C ALA A 214 24.48 23.44 -49.21
N ARG A 215 23.69 22.36 -49.27
CA ARG A 215 24.14 21.03 -49.73
C ARG A 215 24.00 20.80 -51.23
N GLY A 216 23.26 21.65 -51.94
CA GLY A 216 22.94 21.51 -53.37
C GLY A 216 23.97 22.08 -54.35
N THR A 217 25.15 22.51 -53.89
CA THR A 217 26.27 22.90 -54.76
C THR A 217 27.28 21.76 -54.91
N VAL A 218 26.92 20.73 -55.69
CA VAL A 218 27.84 19.86 -56.46
C VAL A 218 27.14 19.48 -57.76
#